data_AF-A0A662K5J2-F1
#
_entry.id   AF-A0A662K5J2-F1
#
_cell.length_a   1.000
_cell.length_b   1.000
_cell.length_c   1.000
_cell.angle_alpha   90.00
_cell.angle_beta   90.00
_cell.angle_gamma   90.00
#
_symmetry.space_group_name_H-M   'P 1'
#
loop_
_entity.id
_entity.type
_entity.pdbx_description
1 polymer ?
#
loop_
_entity_poly.entity_id
_entity_poly.type
_entity_poly.pdbx_seq_one_letter_code
_entity_poly.pdbx_strand_id
1 'polypeptide(L)'
;MVQKRNNLDPKAKAVIFLFTLLLIGAVVGVFVAKVSLDSVDNKTKANIVLLRGNIKVRGDSLKQVDLPLARQIWKDFSDIFTLVTIVICLNLFFIIGLLFLYLDSFRKTRSNFMLGLIMFLCVLFAQSLFSLPPVQMILGQFVFDLGLINIIPNLFETIALIILFYLSNE
;
A
#
# COMPACT_ATOMS: atom_id res chain seq x y z
N MET A 1 38.42 13.99 13.31
CA MET A 1 37.46 13.89 12.18
C MET A 1 36.22 14.69 12.56
N VAL A 2 35.94 15.75 11.81
CA VAL A 2 34.89 16.72 12.12
C VAL A 2 33.52 16.05 11.97
N GLN A 3 32.89 15.72 13.10
CA GLN A 3 31.45 15.48 13.17
C GLN A 3 30.77 16.78 12.73
N LYS A 4 30.45 16.88 11.45
CA LYS A 4 29.59 17.92 10.89
C LYS A 4 28.22 17.74 11.52
N ARG A 5 28.04 18.34 12.70
CA ARG A 5 26.76 18.43 13.41
C ARG A 5 25.82 19.14 12.44
N ASN A 6 25.00 18.36 11.73
CA ASN A 6 24.02 18.91 10.82
C ASN A 6 23.10 19.82 11.64
N ASN A 7 23.35 21.13 11.57
CA ASN A 7 22.55 22.18 12.19
C ASN A 7 21.33 22.44 11.29
N LEU A 8 20.64 21.35 10.94
CA LEU A 8 19.39 21.40 10.17
C LEU A 8 18.28 21.80 11.12
N ASP A 9 17.44 22.72 10.67
CA ASP A 9 16.24 23.10 11.42
C ASP A 9 15.43 21.85 11.78
N PRO A 10 14.81 21.81 12.98
CA PRO A 10 13.99 20.68 13.41
C PRO A 10 12.95 20.27 12.35
N LYS A 11 12.38 21.26 11.66
CA LYS A 11 11.45 21.12 10.54
C LYS A 11 12.09 20.40 9.35
N ALA A 12 13.29 20.82 8.92
CA ALA A 12 14.02 20.19 7.82
C ALA A 12 14.39 18.74 8.14
N LYS A 13 14.73 18.44 9.40
CA LYS A 13 15.01 17.07 9.84
C LYS A 13 13.78 16.17 9.76
N ALA A 14 12.61 16.68 10.13
CA ALA A 14 11.33 15.95 10.00
C ALA A 14 10.98 15.65 8.54
N VAL A 15 11.16 16.63 7.65
CA VAL A 15 10.93 16.46 6.20
C VAL A 15 11.84 15.37 5.62
N ILE A 16 13.14 15.41 5.92
CA ILE A 16 14.10 14.42 5.43
C ILE A 16 13.76 13.02 5.97
N PHE A 17 13.38 12.94 7.25
CA PHE A 17 12.96 11.69 7.87
C PHE A 17 11.73 11.10 7.17
N LEU A 18 10.68 11.91 6.95
CA LEU A 18 9.47 11.47 6.24
C LEU A 18 9.75 11.07 4.80
N PHE A 19 10.57 11.84 4.09
CA PHE A 19 10.95 11.51 2.71
C PHE A 19 11.73 10.20 2.63
N THR A 20 12.63 9.95 3.59
CA THR A 20 13.35 8.68 3.71
C THR A 20 12.38 7.52 3.96
N LEU A 21 11.42 7.72 4.86
CA LEU A 21 10.38 6.73 5.18
C LEU A 21 9.49 6.43 3.98
N LEU A 22 9.20 7.44 3.17
CA LEU A 22 8.42 7.32 1.94
C LEU A 22 9.16 6.51 0.86
N LEU A 23 10.47 6.71 0.70
CA LEU A 23 11.30 5.86 -0.17
C LEU A 23 11.29 4.39 0.29
N ILE A 24 11.38 4.15 1.60
CA ILE A 24 11.28 2.79 2.16
C ILE A 24 9.91 2.18 1.85
N GLY A 25 8.83 2.95 2.00
CA GLY A 25 7.48 2.52 1.68
C GLY A 25 7.28 2.15 0.21
N ALA A 26 7.92 2.87 -0.72
CA ALA A 26 7.90 2.52 -2.15
C ALA A 26 8.53 1.14 -2.41
N VAL A 27 9.72 0.91 -1.84
CA VAL A 27 10.47 -0.34 -2.00
C VAL A 27 9.70 -1.51 -1.40
N VAL A 28 9.16 -1.33 -0.19
CA VAL A 28 8.32 -2.34 0.48
C VAL A 28 7.05 -2.61 -0.33
N GLY A 29 6.43 -1.58 -0.90
CA GLY A 29 5.24 -1.73 -1.74
C GLY A 29 5.47 -2.58 -2.98
N VAL A 30 6.59 -2.37 -3.68
CA VAL A 30 6.98 -3.23 -4.82
C VAL A 30 7.19 -4.69 -4.37
N PHE A 31 7.83 -4.89 -3.22
CA PHE A 31 8.05 -6.22 -2.68
C PHE A 31 6.73 -6.92 -2.33
N VAL A 32 5.84 -6.22 -1.61
CA VAL A 32 4.51 -6.72 -1.23
C VAL A 32 3.68 -7.04 -2.46
N ALA A 33 3.69 -6.19 -3.49
CA ALA A 33 2.96 -6.43 -4.74
C ALA A 33 3.42 -7.73 -5.43
N LYS A 34 4.73 -7.97 -5.51
CA LYS A 34 5.29 -9.20 -6.09
C LYS A 34 4.88 -10.45 -5.31
N VAL A 35 5.02 -10.42 -3.99
CA VAL A 35 4.63 -11.55 -3.11
C VAL A 35 3.14 -11.86 -3.24
N SER A 36 2.32 -10.81 -3.34
CA SER A 36 0.88 -10.93 -3.50
C SER A 36 0.51 -11.57 -4.85
N LEU A 37 1.11 -11.13 -5.96
CA LEU A 37 0.85 -11.68 -7.29
C LEU A 37 1.28 -13.16 -7.41
N ASP A 38 2.45 -13.52 -6.88
CA ASP A 38 2.97 -14.90 -6.93
C ASP A 38 2.07 -15.88 -6.14
N SER A 39 1.49 -15.40 -5.03
CA SER A 39 0.53 -16.17 -4.24
C SER A 39 -0.75 -16.51 -4.99
N VAL A 40 -1.20 -15.63 -5.89
CA VAL A 40 -2.41 -15.80 -6.71
C VAL A 40 -2.16 -16.73 -7.88
N ASP A 41 -1.03 -16.55 -8.59
CA ASP A 41 -0.67 -17.38 -9.73
C ASP A 41 -0.49 -18.85 -9.32
N ASN A 42 0.18 -19.12 -8.19
CA ASN A 42 0.37 -20.48 -7.68
C ASN A 42 -0.94 -21.16 -7.27
N LYS A 43 -1.86 -20.45 -6.60
CA LYS A 43 -3.19 -21.00 -6.27
C LYS A 43 -4.02 -21.28 -7.51
N THR A 44 -3.96 -20.41 -8.52
CA THR A 44 -4.71 -20.55 -9.77
C THR A 44 -4.20 -21.76 -10.56
N LYS A 45 -2.89 -21.92 -10.68
CA LYS A 45 -2.25 -23.08 -11.32
C LYS A 45 -2.60 -24.38 -10.61
N ALA A 46 -2.56 -24.41 -9.27
CA ALA A 46 -2.93 -25.60 -8.50
C ALA A 46 -4.38 -26.03 -8.74
N ASN A 47 -5.33 -25.09 -8.69
CA ASN A 47 -6.75 -25.39 -8.92
C ASN A 47 -7.02 -25.86 -10.36
N ILE A 48 -6.37 -25.25 -11.36
CA ILE A 48 -6.49 -25.68 -12.76
C ILE A 48 -5.93 -27.08 -12.97
N VAL A 49 -4.80 -27.44 -12.34
CA VAL A 49 -4.20 -28.78 -12.45
C VAL A 49 -5.11 -29.86 -11.87
N LEU A 50 -5.78 -29.59 -10.74
CA LEU A 50 -6.74 -30.52 -10.14
C LEU A 50 -7.99 -30.71 -11.02
N LEU A 51 -8.50 -29.63 -11.63
CA LEU A 51 -9.59 -29.71 -12.61
C LEU A 51 -9.15 -30.47 -13.87
N ARG A 52 -7.90 -30.30 -14.33
CA ARG A 52 -7.33 -31.04 -15.47
C ARG A 52 -7.23 -32.55 -15.23
N GLY A 53 -7.00 -32.96 -13.97
CA GLY A 53 -7.01 -34.37 -13.58
C GLY A 53 -8.37 -35.04 -13.78
N ASN A 54 -9.46 -34.30 -13.56
CA ASN A 54 -10.84 -34.77 -13.75
C ASN A 54 -11.38 -34.54 -15.18
N ILE A 55 -10.80 -33.65 -15.99
CA ILE A 55 -11.26 -33.31 -17.34
C ILE A 55 -10.16 -33.65 -18.37
N LYS A 56 -9.86 -34.93 -18.55
CA LYS A 56 -8.87 -35.42 -19.54
C LYS A 56 -9.50 -35.66 -20.93
N VAL A 57 -10.43 -34.81 -21.38
CA VAL A 57 -11.15 -35.00 -22.67
C VAL A 57 -11.09 -33.80 -23.63
N ARG A 58 -10.55 -32.64 -23.24
CA ARG A 58 -10.57 -31.45 -24.13
C ARG A 58 -9.29 -30.62 -24.11
N GLY A 59 -8.15 -31.32 -24.16
CA GLY A 59 -6.82 -30.76 -23.98
C GLY A 59 -6.28 -29.89 -25.14
N ASP A 60 -6.88 -29.99 -26.33
CA ASP A 60 -6.23 -29.47 -27.54
C ASP A 60 -6.90 -28.18 -28.08
N SER A 61 -8.13 -27.87 -27.68
CA SER A 61 -8.85 -26.66 -28.14
C SER A 61 -8.71 -25.44 -27.20
N LEU A 62 -8.25 -25.62 -25.97
CA LEU A 62 -8.02 -24.50 -25.02
C LEU A 62 -6.60 -23.93 -25.07
N LYS A 63 -5.69 -24.58 -25.80
CA LYS A 63 -4.28 -24.17 -25.94
C LYS A 63 -4.09 -23.02 -26.95
N GLN A 64 -5.09 -22.77 -27.81
CA GLN A 64 -5.03 -21.80 -28.91
C GLN A 64 -6.01 -20.64 -28.77
N VAL A 65 -6.65 -20.46 -27.61
CA VAL A 65 -7.24 -19.16 -27.32
C VAL A 65 -6.12 -18.23 -26.85
N ASP A 66 -5.16 -17.96 -27.76
CA ASP A 66 -4.37 -16.75 -27.74
C ASP A 66 -5.38 -15.62 -27.90
N LEU A 67 -5.97 -15.17 -26.80
CA LEU A 67 -6.58 -13.86 -26.73
C LEU A 67 -5.40 -12.91 -26.48
N PRO A 68 -4.78 -12.29 -27.51
CA PRO A 68 -3.85 -11.17 -27.29
C PRO A 68 -4.50 -10.12 -26.38
N LEU A 69 -5.83 -9.98 -26.48
CA LEU A 69 -6.67 -9.20 -25.58
C LEU A 69 -6.54 -9.64 -24.11
N ALA A 70 -6.62 -10.94 -23.79
CA ALA A 70 -6.54 -11.42 -22.41
C ALA A 70 -5.15 -11.23 -21.82
N ARG A 71 -4.09 -11.46 -22.61
CA ARG A 71 -2.71 -11.22 -22.17
C ARG A 71 -2.45 -9.73 -21.92
N GLN A 72 -3.01 -8.86 -22.76
CA GLN A 72 -2.90 -7.42 -22.61
C GLN A 72 -3.70 -6.91 -21.40
N ILE A 73 -4.95 -7.38 -21.23
CA ILE A 73 -5.78 -7.09 -20.06
C ILE A 73 -5.09 -7.56 -18.78
N TRP A 74 -4.50 -8.76 -18.77
CA TRP A 74 -3.75 -9.27 -17.61
C TRP A 74 -2.51 -8.44 -17.28
N LYS A 75 -1.78 -7.97 -18.30
CA LYS A 75 -0.61 -7.12 -18.10
C LYS A 75 -1.01 -5.77 -17.52
N ASP A 76 -2.02 -5.14 -18.10
CA ASP A 76 -2.53 -3.84 -17.64
C ASP A 76 -3.12 -3.96 -16.22
N PHE A 77 -3.80 -5.06 -15.92
CA PHE A 77 -4.28 -5.39 -14.58
C PHE A 77 -3.14 -5.52 -13.57
N SER A 78 -2.08 -6.25 -13.92
CA SER A 78 -0.90 -6.43 -13.06
C SER A 78 -0.20 -5.10 -12.77
N ASP A 79 -0.10 -4.23 -13.79
CA ASP A 79 0.53 -2.92 -13.67
C ASP A 79 -0.28 -2.02 -12.72
N ILE A 80 -1.62 -1.97 -12.89
CA ILE A 80 -2.53 -1.21 -12.02
C ILE A 80 -2.48 -1.75 -10.57
N PHE A 81 -2.55 -3.07 -10.39
CA PHE A 81 -2.49 -3.69 -9.07
C PHE A 81 -1.19 -3.34 -8.33
N THR A 82 -0.07 -3.35 -9.05
CA THR A 82 1.24 -2.97 -8.50
C THR A 82 1.24 -1.51 -8.07
N LEU A 83 0.73 -0.59 -8.90
CA LEU A 83 0.62 0.83 -8.57
C LEU A 83 -0.24 1.08 -7.33
N VAL A 84 -1.43 0.46 -7.27
CA VAL A 84 -2.34 0.59 -6.12
C VAL A 84 -1.67 0.11 -4.84
N THR A 85 -0.98 -1.03 -4.91
CA THR A 85 -0.25 -1.59 -3.76
C THR A 85 0.87 -0.67 -3.28
N ILE A 86 1.61 -0.04 -4.22
CA ILE A 86 2.64 0.94 -3.89
C ILE A 86 2.03 2.14 -3.18
N VAL A 87 0.93 2.70 -3.69
CA VAL A 87 0.26 3.87 -3.08
C VAL A 87 -0.19 3.57 -1.65
N ILE A 88 -0.80 2.40 -1.42
CA ILE A 88 -1.21 1.98 -0.07
C ILE A 88 0.00 1.88 0.87
N CYS A 89 1.10 1.28 0.41
CA CYS A 89 2.32 1.19 1.22
C CYS A 89 2.93 2.58 1.50
N LEU A 90 2.94 3.48 0.52
CA LEU A 90 3.39 4.86 0.72
C LEU A 90 2.57 5.57 1.79
N ASN A 91 1.24 5.47 1.71
CA ASN A 91 0.35 6.06 2.70
C ASN A 91 0.61 5.46 4.09
N LEU A 92 0.74 4.14 4.20
CA LEU A 92 1.01 3.45 5.48
C LEU A 92 2.31 3.93 6.14
N PHE A 93 3.41 3.98 5.38
CA PHE A 93 4.69 4.46 5.90
C PHE A 93 4.62 5.95 6.24
N PHE A 94 3.92 6.75 5.44
CA PHE A 94 3.77 8.17 5.70
C PHE A 94 2.94 8.43 6.98
N ILE A 95 1.87 7.66 7.21
CA ILE A 95 1.09 7.65 8.45
C ILE A 95 1.98 7.34 9.65
N ILE A 96 2.82 6.29 9.58
CA ILE A 96 3.69 5.90 10.69
C ILE A 96 4.64 7.05 11.05
N GLY A 97 5.21 7.72 10.04
CA GLY A 97 6.09 8.87 10.25
C GLY A 97 5.36 10.06 10.87
N LEU A 98 4.16 10.37 10.38
CA LEU A 98 3.30 11.43 10.94
C LEU A 98 2.88 11.13 12.37
N LEU A 99 2.47 9.89 12.66
CA LEU A 99 2.10 9.46 14.00
C LEU A 99 3.26 9.67 14.98
N PHE A 100 4.48 9.35 14.57
CA PHE A 100 5.67 9.58 15.38
C PHE A 100 5.89 11.08 15.67
N LEU A 101 5.79 11.94 14.65
CA LEU A 101 5.93 13.40 14.82
C LEU A 101 4.83 13.98 15.71
N TYR A 102 3.58 13.55 15.52
CA TYR A 102 2.45 14.01 16.31
C TYR A 102 2.53 13.54 17.77
N LEU A 103 3.00 12.31 18.02
CA LEU A 103 3.22 11.80 19.37
C LEU A 103 4.34 12.57 20.10
N ASP A 104 5.44 12.87 19.43
CA ASP A 104 6.54 13.66 20.00
C ASP A 104 6.07 15.08 20.33
N SER A 105 5.39 15.73 19.39
CA SER A 105 4.82 17.06 19.59
C SER A 105 3.76 17.06 20.71
N PHE A 106 2.86 16.07 20.76
CA PHE A 106 1.85 15.97 21.81
C PHE A 106 2.47 15.86 23.21
N ARG A 107 3.58 15.14 23.35
CA ARG A 107 4.29 15.04 24.63
C ARG A 107 4.79 16.40 25.12
N LYS A 108 5.11 17.33 24.20
CA LYS A 108 5.61 18.67 24.47
C LYS A 108 4.49 19.70 24.72
N THR A 109 3.47 19.73 23.86
CA THR A 109 2.39 20.73 23.94
C THR A 109 1.19 20.30 24.79
N ARG A 110 0.99 18.99 25.03
CA ARG A 110 -0.15 18.43 25.80
C ARG A 110 -1.53 18.91 25.32
N SER A 111 -1.66 19.31 24.05
CA SER A 111 -2.90 19.89 23.52
C SER A 111 -3.94 18.83 23.18
N ASN A 112 -5.20 19.06 23.57
CA ASN A 112 -6.35 18.22 23.22
C ASN A 112 -6.56 18.13 21.69
N PHE A 113 -6.17 19.17 20.94
CA PHE A 113 -6.24 19.16 19.47
C PHE A 113 -5.32 18.08 18.87
N MET A 114 -4.11 17.95 19.39
CA MET A 114 -3.12 16.97 18.91
C MET A 114 -3.57 15.53 19.20
N LEU A 115 -4.27 15.29 20.31
CA LEU A 115 -4.89 13.98 20.57
C LEU A 115 -5.94 13.62 19.53
N GLY A 116 -6.77 14.58 19.12
CA GLY A 116 -7.75 14.37 18.05
C GLY A 116 -7.07 13.97 16.73
N LEU A 117 -5.96 14.63 16.38
CA LEU A 117 -5.18 14.30 15.18
C LEU A 117 -4.51 12.93 15.27
N ILE A 118 -4.00 12.54 16.43
CA ILE A 118 -3.45 11.19 16.65
C ILE A 118 -4.55 10.12 16.50
N MET A 119 -5.74 10.34 17.10
CA MET A 119 -6.87 9.43 16.95
C MET A 119 -7.32 9.29 15.50
N PHE A 120 -7.37 10.42 14.77
CA PHE A 120 -7.67 10.41 13.34
C PHE A 120 -6.62 9.64 12.53
N LEU A 121 -5.32 9.85 12.81
CA LEU A 121 -4.23 9.08 12.20
C LEU A 121 -4.33 7.58 12.49
N CYS A 122 -4.75 7.18 13.70
CA CYS A 122 -4.99 5.78 14.03
C CYS A 122 -6.13 5.16 13.21
N VAL A 123 -7.21 5.92 12.96
CA VAL A 123 -8.32 5.47 12.10
C VAL A 123 -7.84 5.30 10.67
N LEU A 124 -7.10 6.27 10.13
CA LEU A 124 -6.50 6.16 8.79
C LEU A 124 -5.52 4.98 8.71
N PHE A 125 -4.70 4.77 9.75
CA PHE A 125 -3.78 3.64 9.82
C PHE A 125 -4.51 2.30 9.74
N ALA A 126 -5.58 2.14 10.51
CA ALA A 126 -6.40 0.92 10.47
C ALA A 126 -7.01 0.71 9.08
N GLN A 127 -7.59 1.76 8.48
CA GLN A 127 -8.13 1.71 7.12
C GLN A 127 -7.06 1.30 6.10
N SER A 128 -5.88 1.89 6.16
CA SER A 128 -4.74 1.57 5.30
C SER A 128 -4.33 0.10 5.45
N LEU A 129 -4.24 -0.40 6.68
CA LEU A 129 -3.95 -1.82 6.96
C LEU A 129 -4.97 -2.77 6.34
N PHE A 130 -6.27 -2.43 6.38
CA PHE A 130 -7.30 -3.26 5.73
C PHE A 130 -7.29 -3.15 4.20
N SER A 131 -6.73 -2.06 3.65
CA SER A 131 -6.54 -1.87 2.22
C SER A 131 -5.41 -2.75 1.65
N LEU A 132 -4.47 -3.24 2.49
CA LEU A 132 -3.35 -4.05 2.02
C LEU A 132 -3.80 -5.38 1.39
N PRO A 133 -3.36 -5.70 0.15
CA PRO A 133 -3.72 -6.95 -0.51
C PRO A 133 -3.38 -8.23 0.28
N PRO A 134 -2.22 -8.33 0.99
CA PRO A 134 -1.94 -9.49 1.85
C PRO A 134 -2.97 -9.71 2.95
N VAL A 135 -3.50 -8.63 3.53
CA VAL A 135 -4.49 -8.70 4.61
C VAL A 135 -5.80 -9.26 4.06
N GLN A 136 -6.21 -8.82 2.87
CA GLN A 136 -7.39 -9.33 2.17
C GLN A 136 -7.25 -10.81 1.80
N MET A 137 -6.04 -11.24 1.40
CA MET A 137 -5.75 -12.66 1.13
C MET A 137 -5.85 -13.54 2.39
N ILE A 138 -5.36 -13.06 3.54
CA ILE A 138 -5.47 -13.78 4.83
C ILE A 138 -6.93 -13.88 5.28
N LEU A 139 -7.72 -12.82 5.07
CA LEU A 139 -9.16 -12.76 5.38
C LEU A 139 -10.03 -13.60 4.42
N GLY A 140 -9.43 -14.23 3.40
CA GLY A 140 -10.14 -15.09 2.44
C GLY A 140 -11.04 -14.32 1.46
N GLN A 141 -10.95 -12.98 1.43
CA GLN A 141 -11.68 -12.15 0.48
C GLN A 141 -10.88 -12.01 -0.82
N PHE A 142 -11.24 -12.81 -1.83
CA PHE A 142 -10.73 -12.70 -3.21
C PHE A 142 -11.46 -11.62 -4.01
N VAL A 143 -11.89 -10.54 -3.37
CA VAL A 143 -12.51 -9.45 -4.11
C VAL A 143 -11.36 -8.61 -4.68
N PHE A 144 -10.84 -9.06 -5.83
CA PHE A 144 -10.00 -8.24 -6.70
C PHE A 144 -10.85 -7.13 -7.33
N ASP A 145 -11.37 -6.24 -6.49
CA ASP A 145 -12.13 -5.09 -6.94
C ASP A 145 -11.13 -3.98 -7.30
N LEU A 146 -10.63 -4.05 -8.53
CA LEU A 146 -9.88 -2.95 -9.16
C LEU A 146 -10.83 -1.84 -9.67
N GLY A 147 -12.04 -1.72 -9.11
CA GLY A 147 -12.92 -0.62 -9.40
C GLY A 147 -12.29 0.72 -9.01
N LEU A 148 -12.52 1.75 -9.85
CA LEU A 148 -12.15 3.15 -9.55
C LEU A 148 -12.63 3.59 -8.16
N ILE A 149 -13.78 3.06 -7.71
CA ILE A 149 -14.37 3.33 -6.39
C ILE A 149 -13.45 2.88 -5.25
N ASN A 150 -12.72 1.79 -5.43
CA ASN A 150 -11.84 1.23 -4.40
C ASN A 150 -10.54 2.04 -4.23
N ILE A 151 -10.19 2.86 -5.21
CA ILE A 151 -9.01 3.75 -5.16
C ILE A 151 -9.34 5.06 -4.44
N ILE A 152 -10.61 5.49 -4.44
CA ILE A 152 -11.07 6.75 -3.83
C ILE A 152 -10.65 6.86 -2.34
N PRO A 153 -10.86 5.85 -1.47
CA PRO A 153 -10.42 5.93 -0.08
C PRO A 153 -8.92 6.19 0.06
N ASN A 154 -8.09 5.50 -0.74
CA ASN A 154 -6.64 5.69 -0.72
C ASN A 154 -6.23 7.11 -1.17
N LEU A 155 -6.97 7.72 -2.11
CA LEU A 155 -6.72 9.11 -2.53
C LEU A 155 -7.10 10.11 -1.43
N PHE A 156 -8.25 9.92 -0.78
CA PHE A 156 -8.66 10.75 0.37
C PHE A 156 -7.67 10.63 1.52
N GLU A 157 -7.15 9.42 1.77
CA GLU A 157 -6.10 9.19 2.74
C GLU A 157 -4.82 9.96 2.39
N THR A 158 -4.35 9.91 1.14
CA THR A 158 -3.17 10.70 0.72
C THR A 158 -3.39 12.19 0.94
N ILE A 159 -4.57 12.73 0.58
CA ILE A 159 -4.91 14.14 0.79
C ILE A 159 -4.90 14.48 2.30
N ALA A 160 -5.53 13.63 3.12
CA ALA A 160 -5.54 13.82 4.57
C ALA A 160 -4.11 13.83 5.15
N LEU A 161 -3.23 12.97 4.68
CA LEU A 161 -1.83 12.92 5.13
C LEU A 161 -1.03 14.15 4.73
N ILE A 162 -1.26 14.68 3.52
CA ILE A 162 -0.64 15.94 3.09
C ILE A 162 -1.10 17.10 4.00
N ILE A 163 -2.39 17.17 4.32
CA ILE A 163 -2.95 18.20 5.21
C ILE A 163 -2.38 18.06 6.62
N LEU A 164 -2.32 16.84 7.16
CA LEU A 164 -1.75 16.57 8.49
C LEU A 164 -0.26 16.88 8.53
N PHE A 165 0.48 16.57 7.47
CA PHE A 165 1.88 16.92 7.38
C PHE A 165 2.09 18.43 7.37
N TYR A 166 1.26 19.17 6.64
CA TYR A 166 1.27 20.63 6.65
C TYR A 166 1.03 21.18 8.07
N LEU A 167 -0.03 20.70 8.75
CA LEU A 167 -0.35 21.10 10.12
C LEU A 167 0.74 20.72 11.14
N SER A 168 1.43 19.60 10.93
CA SER A 168 2.55 19.19 11.79
C SER A 168 3.77 20.10 11.64
N ASN A 169 3.89 20.80 10.51
CA ASN A 169 5.04 21.63 10.19
C ASN A 169 4.78 23.12 10.46
N GLU A 170 3.57 23.48 10.85
CA GLU A 170 3.22 24.81 11.34
C GLU A 170 3.72 24.98 12.78
#